data_AF-A0A8J6EAR4-F1
#
_entry.id   AF-A0A8J6EAR4-F1
#
_cell.length_a   1.000
_cell.length_b   1.000
_cell.length_c   1.000
_cell.angle_alpha   90.00
_cell.angle_beta   90.00
_cell.angle_gamma   90.00
#
_symmetry.space_group_name_H-M   'P 1'
#
loop_
_entity.id
_entity.type
_entity.pdbx_description
1 polymer ?
#
loop_
_entity_poly.entity_id
_entity_poly.type
_entity_poly.pdbx_seq_one_letter_code
_entity_poly.pdbx_strand_id
1 'polypeptide(L)'
;MQVMMMGDAKMAQLLLDYSANPNVPDPDSGRFPAHHAGQQGFLDTLIVLLKAKAHIHIPDKTGRLPLDLAPDHIVAALQSLG
;
A
#
# COMPACT_ATOMS: atom_id res chain seq x y z
N MET A 1 1.00 -10.04 9.10
CA MET A 1 0.24 -9.36 8.03
C MET A 1 -1.25 -9.54 8.22
N GLN A 2 -1.97 -8.49 8.65
CA GLN A 2 -3.42 -8.54 8.83
C GLN A 2 -4.12 -8.45 7.45
N VAL A 3 -4.21 -9.59 6.76
CA VAL A 3 -5.28 -10.01 5.82
C VAL A 3 -5.84 -9.04 4.75
N MET A 4 -5.17 -7.94 4.41
CA MET A 4 -5.46 -7.24 3.16
C MET A 4 -4.99 -8.12 2.00
N MET A 5 -5.90 -8.92 1.43
CA MET A 5 -5.65 -9.60 0.16
C MET A 5 -5.31 -8.52 -0.86
N MET A 6 -4.04 -8.47 -1.27
CA MET A 6 -3.41 -7.21 -1.69
C MET A 6 -4.06 -6.57 -2.93
N GLY A 7 -4.88 -7.30 -3.70
CA GLY A 7 -5.62 -6.78 -4.86
C GLY A 7 -7.11 -6.48 -4.65
N ASP A 8 -7.66 -6.77 -3.47
CA ASP A 8 -9.08 -6.51 -3.21
C ASP A 8 -9.26 -5.19 -2.45
N ALA A 9 -9.41 -4.11 -3.22
CA ALA A 9 -9.63 -2.78 -2.69
C ALA A 9 -10.90 -2.69 -1.82
N LYS A 10 -11.92 -3.51 -2.08
CA LYS A 10 -13.16 -3.54 -1.26
C LYS A 10 -12.89 -4.19 0.09
N MET A 11 -12.14 -5.29 0.11
CA MET A 11 -11.70 -5.91 1.37
C MET A 11 -10.76 -4.99 2.15
N ALA A 12 -9.85 -4.30 1.47
CA ALA A 12 -9.00 -3.29 2.12
C ALA A 12 -9.85 -2.19 2.76
N GLN A 13 -10.83 -1.64 2.04
CA GLN A 13 -11.75 -0.63 2.57
C GLN A 13 -12.54 -1.17 3.77
N LEU A 14 -13.11 -2.37 3.66
CA LEU A 14 -13.87 -2.99 4.74
C LEU A 14 -13.01 -3.14 6.01
N LEU A 15 -11.77 -3.62 5.88
CA LEU A 15 -10.86 -3.75 7.02
C LEU A 15 -10.57 -2.39 7.66
N LEU A 16 -10.37 -1.35 6.85
CA LEU A 16 -10.15 0.01 7.35
C LEU A 16 -11.38 0.58 8.06
N ASP A 17 -12.58 0.28 7.55
CA ASP A 17 -13.85 0.66 8.19
C ASP A 17 -14.00 0.00 9.57
N TYR A 18 -13.43 -1.21 9.76
CA TYR A 18 -13.32 -1.88 11.06
C TYR A 18 -12.12 -1.40 11.92
N SER A 19 -11.59 -0.21 11.66
CA SER A 19 -10.45 0.38 12.39
C SER A 19 -9.15 -0.41 12.26
N ALA A 20 -8.97 -1.19 11.18
CA ALA A 20 -7.68 -1.79 10.90
C ALA A 20 -6.63 -0.69 10.65
N ASN A 21 -5.44 -0.89 11.20
CA ASN A 21 -4.32 0.04 11.00
C ASN A 21 -3.63 -0.25 9.64
N PRO A 22 -3.64 0.68 8.66
CA PRO A 22 -2.95 0.50 7.38
C PRO A 22 -1.42 0.56 7.49
N ASN A 23 -0.90 0.92 8.67
CA ASN A 23 0.52 1.19 8.92
C ASN A 23 1.19 0.11 9.76
N VAL A 24 0.73 -1.14 9.67
CA VAL A 24 1.36 -2.28 10.35
C VAL A 24 2.43 -2.86 9.43
N PRO A 25 3.73 -2.69 9.73
CA PRO A 25 4.79 -3.26 8.90
C PRO A 25 4.89 -4.76 9.11
N ASP A 26 5.30 -5.46 8.06
CA ASP A 26 5.76 -6.84 8.14
C ASP A 26 7.04 -6.91 9.00
N PRO A 27 7.08 -7.74 10.04
CA PRO A 27 8.21 -7.77 10.98
C PRO A 27 9.51 -8.26 10.32
N ASP A 28 9.42 -9.09 9.29
CA ASP A 28 10.58 -9.68 8.62
C ASP A 28 11.18 -8.72 7.59
N SER A 29 10.35 -8.15 6.72
CA SER A 29 10.78 -7.28 5.61
C SER A 29 10.69 -5.78 5.91
N GLY A 30 9.98 -5.37 6.96
CA GLY A 30 9.65 -3.96 7.25
C GLY A 30 8.63 -3.34 6.30
N ARG A 31 8.00 -4.16 5.44
CA ARG A 31 7.08 -3.67 4.42
C ARG A 31 5.70 -3.38 5.00
N PHE A 32 5.23 -2.16 4.79
CA PHE A 32 3.84 -1.77 5.03
C PHE A 32 2.91 -2.34 3.94
N PRO A 33 1.59 -2.47 4.19
CA PRO A 33 0.61 -2.87 3.19
C PRO A 33 0.74 -2.12 1.85
N ALA A 34 1.11 -0.82 1.90
CA ALA A 34 1.37 -0.02 0.71
C ALA A 34 2.51 -0.55 -0.15
N HIS A 35 3.59 -1.09 0.44
CA HIS A 35 4.71 -1.69 -0.32
C HIS A 35 4.22 -2.85 -1.18
N HIS A 36 3.33 -3.67 -0.63
CA HIS A 36 2.82 -4.82 -1.35
C HIS A 36 1.80 -4.42 -2.42
N ALA A 37 0.90 -3.50 -2.12
CA ALA A 37 -0.02 -2.96 -3.13
C ALA A 37 0.74 -2.28 -4.28
N GLY A 38 1.82 -1.54 -3.97
CA GLY A 38 2.73 -0.97 -4.94
C GLY A 38 3.39 -2.06 -5.79
N GLN A 39 4.09 -2.99 -5.16
CA GLN A 39 4.80 -4.10 -5.83
C GLN A 39 3.94 -4.89 -6.80
N GLN A 40 2.68 -5.15 -6.43
CA GLN A 40 1.75 -5.95 -7.23
C GLN A 40 0.98 -5.11 -8.26
N GLY A 41 1.14 -3.78 -8.24
CA GLY A 41 0.46 -2.86 -9.12
C GLY A 41 -1.05 -2.71 -8.85
N PHE A 42 -1.47 -2.88 -7.61
CA PHE A 42 -2.86 -2.73 -7.19
C PHE A 42 -3.20 -1.26 -6.95
N LEU A 43 -3.39 -0.51 -8.04
CA LEU A 43 -3.67 0.94 -8.01
C LEU A 43 -4.81 1.29 -7.05
N ASP A 44 -5.95 0.61 -7.19
CA ASP A 44 -7.14 0.88 -6.37
C ASP A 44 -6.89 0.63 -4.89
N THR A 45 -6.20 -0.47 -4.55
CA THR A 45 -5.81 -0.76 -3.16
C THR A 45 -4.86 0.30 -2.64
N LEU A 46 -3.91 0.76 -3.45
CA LEU A 46 -2.98 1.82 -3.06
C LEU A 46 -3.71 3.15 -2.81
N ILE A 47 -4.70 3.49 -3.63
CA ILE A 47 -5.57 4.66 -3.45
C ILE A 47 -6.37 4.55 -2.14
N VAL A 48 -6.94 3.38 -1.84
CA VAL A 48 -7.67 3.13 -0.58
C VAL A 48 -6.74 3.32 0.62
N LEU A 49 -5.53 2.77 0.56
CA LEU A 49 -4.51 2.92 1.60
C LEU A 49 -4.08 4.38 1.78
N LEU A 50 -3.88 5.12 0.68
CA LEU A 50 -3.57 6.55 0.70
C LEU A 50 -4.66 7.37 1.36
N LYS A 51 -5.94 7.12 1.01
CA LYS A 51 -7.09 7.74 1.66
C LYS A 51 -7.15 7.46 3.16
N ALA A 52 -6.67 6.28 3.57
CA ALA A 52 -6.55 5.88 4.97
C ALA A 52 -5.26 6.37 5.66
N LYS A 53 -4.51 7.31 5.04
CA LYS A 53 -3.26 7.86 5.58
C LYS A 53 -2.16 6.80 5.79
N ALA A 54 -2.06 5.87 4.85
CA ALA A 54 -0.97 4.90 4.84
C ALA A 54 0.41 5.57 4.68
N HIS A 55 1.42 5.02 5.33
CA HIS A 55 2.80 5.45 5.26
C HIS A 55 3.42 5.04 3.92
N ILE A 56 3.42 5.97 2.98
CA ILE A 56 4.03 5.80 1.65
C ILE A 56 5.43 6.39 1.52
N HIS A 57 5.90 7.11 2.54
CA HIS A 57 7.22 7.76 2.57
C HIS A 57 8.20 7.08 3.54
N ILE A 58 7.82 5.94 4.13
CA ILE A 58 8.70 5.16 4.99
C ILE A 58 9.24 3.99 4.17
N PRO A 59 10.57 3.83 4.07
CA PRO A 59 11.16 2.71 3.34
C PRO A 59 11.06 1.40 4.12
N ASP A 60 11.03 0.28 3.40
CA ASP A 60 11.21 -1.05 3.97
C ASP A 60 12.66 -1.30 4.45
N LYS A 61 12.95 -2.49 4.99
CA LYS A 61 14.31 -2.83 5.46
C LYS A 61 15.36 -2.87 4.36
N THR A 62 14.95 -2.89 3.09
CA THR A 62 15.86 -2.83 1.93
C THR A 62 16.08 -1.39 1.44
N GLY A 63 15.46 -0.40 2.10
CA GLY A 63 15.58 1.01 1.75
C GLY A 63 14.64 1.44 0.61
N ARG A 64 13.66 0.62 0.24
CA ARG A 64 12.73 0.93 -0.87
C ARG A 64 11.41 1.45 -0.35
N LEU A 65 10.89 2.51 -0.96
CA LEU A 65 9.55 3.02 -0.73
C LEU A 65 8.50 2.16 -1.45
N PRO A 66 7.21 2.27 -1.09
CA PRO A 66 6.13 1.61 -1.83
C PRO A 66 6.11 1.94 -3.33
N LEU A 67 6.38 3.20 -3.69
CA LEU A 67 6.43 3.63 -5.08
C LEU A 67 7.66 3.12 -5.82
N ASP A 68 8.78 2.89 -5.13
CA ASP A 68 10.00 2.29 -5.73
C ASP A 68 9.78 0.82 -6.11
N LEU A 69 8.78 0.17 -5.51
CA LEU A 69 8.37 -1.18 -5.85
C LEU A 69 7.28 -1.19 -6.93
N ALA A 70 6.61 -0.06 -7.18
CA ALA A 70 5.46 0.00 -8.07
C ALA A 70 5.87 -0.03 -9.55
N PRO A 71 5.09 -0.69 -10.42
CA PRO A 71 5.26 -0.57 -11.86
C PRO A 71 5.15 0.89 -12.34
N ASP A 72 5.89 1.25 -13.39
CA ASP A 72 5.92 2.61 -13.93
C ASP A 72 4.52 3.19 -14.25
N HIS A 73 3.63 2.35 -14.77
CA HIS A 73 2.25 2.77 -15.10
C HIS A 73 1.43 3.14 -13.86
N ILE A 74 1.73 2.54 -12.70
CA ILE A 74 1.08 2.84 -11.42
C ILE A 74 1.61 4.15 -10.86
N VAL A 75 2.92 4.36 -10.93
CA VAL A 75 3.57 5.61 -10.52
C VAL A 75 3.02 6.77 -11.36
N ALA A 76 2.95 6.60 -12.68
CA ALA A 76 2.37 7.58 -13.59
C ALA A 76 0.89 7.86 -13.30
N ALA A 77 0.09 6.81 -13.03
CA ALA A 77 -1.32 6.97 -12.68
C ALA A 77 -1.51 7.75 -11.38
N LEU A 78 -0.69 7.50 -10.35
CA LEU A 78 -0.75 8.21 -9.07
C LEU A 78 -0.32 9.67 -9.19
N GLN A 79 0.70 9.94 -10.00
CA GLN A 79 1.13 11.32 -10.29
C GLN A 79 0.08 12.10 -11.09
N SER A 80 -0.75 11.41 -11.88
CA SER A 80 -1.84 12.02 -12.64
C SER A 80 -3.11 12.25 -11.81
N LEU A 81 -3.14 11.77 -10.56
CA LEU A 81 -4.27 11.94 -9.62
C LEU A 81 -4.11 13.16 -8.70
N GLY A 82 -3.02 13.92 -8.82
CA GLY A 82 -2.77 15.20 -8.12
C GLY A 82 -2.76 16.39 -9.07
#